data_AF-Q5HE37-F1
#
_entry.id   AF-Q5HE37-F1
#
_cell.length_a   1.000
_cell.length_b   1.000
_cell.length_c   1.000
_cell.angle_alpha   90.00
_cell.angle_beta   90.00
_cell.angle_gamma   90.00
#
_symmetry.space_group_name_H-M   'P 1'
#
loop_
_entity.id
_entity.type
_entity.pdbx_description
1 polymer ?
#
loop_
_entity_poly.entity_id
_entity_poly.type
_entity_poly.pdbx_seq_one_letter_code
_entity_poly.pdbx_strand_id
1 'polypeptide(L)'
;MIVNYLKHKFYNLLTTMIVLFIFVLSGAIFLTFLGFGLYGLSRILIYFRLGDFTYNRSMYDNLLYYGSYIIFGYFIIFAVEHLMDYFRKMLPENAYFRGATFHLISYTVATTLFYFIIHLNYVYINIDFWVIMVIIGFLYVCKLQFYPESKNLNNRK
;
A
#
# COMPACT_ATOMS: atom_id res chain seq x y z
N MET A 1 -15.51 19.90 -42.22
CA MET A 1 -14.36 20.05 -41.28
C MET A 1 -14.81 20.01 -39.81
N ILE A 2 -15.76 20.84 -39.38
CA ILE A 2 -16.27 20.88 -37.99
C ILE A 2 -16.86 19.54 -37.52
N VAL A 3 -17.67 18.88 -38.35
CA VAL A 3 -18.29 17.58 -38.00
C VAL A 3 -17.25 16.49 -37.73
N ASN A 4 -16.19 16.40 -38.53
CA ASN A 4 -15.10 15.44 -38.31
C ASN A 4 -14.32 15.73 -37.03
N TYR A 5 -14.07 17.02 -36.73
CA TYR A 5 -13.42 17.44 -35.48
C TYR A 5 -14.26 17.08 -34.26
N LEU A 6 -15.58 17.36 -34.28
CA LEU A 6 -16.49 17.00 -33.19
C LEU A 6 -16.60 15.48 -33.02
N LYS A 7 -16.69 14.73 -34.12
CA LYS A 7 -16.70 13.26 -34.11
C LYS A 7 -15.41 12.70 -33.48
N HIS A 8 -14.25 13.23 -33.84
CA HIS A 8 -12.97 12.82 -33.24
C HIS A 8 -12.88 13.19 -31.75
N LYS A 9 -13.37 14.37 -31.34
CA LYS A 9 -13.40 14.77 -29.93
C LYS A 9 -14.34 13.88 -29.10
N PHE A 10 -15.51 13.53 -29.65
CA PHE A 10 -16.45 12.62 -29.01
C PHE A 10 -15.88 11.20 -28.88
N TYR A 11 -15.25 10.66 -29.93
CA TYR A 11 -14.56 9.36 -29.83
C TYR A 11 -13.44 9.38 -28.80
N ASN A 12 -12.60 10.42 -28.77
CA ASN A 12 -11.55 10.54 -27.77
C ASN A 12 -12.14 10.58 -26.35
N LEU A 13 -13.20 11.37 -26.12
CA LEU A 13 -13.87 11.44 -24.82
C LEU A 13 -14.43 10.08 -24.41
N LEU A 14 -15.13 9.39 -25.33
CA LEU A 14 -15.69 8.07 -25.10
C LEU A 14 -14.58 7.04 -24.77
N THR A 15 -13.50 7.04 -25.54
CA THR A 15 -12.33 6.17 -25.28
C THR A 15 -11.72 6.47 -23.92
N THR A 16 -11.52 7.74 -23.56
CA THR A 16 -11.03 8.10 -22.22
C THR A 16 -11.97 7.63 -21.12
N MET A 17 -13.29 7.76 -21.29
CA MET A 17 -14.26 7.25 -20.32
C MET A 17 -14.23 5.73 -20.19
N ILE A 18 -14.10 5.00 -21.30
CA ILE A 18 -13.98 3.53 -21.28
C ILE A 18 -12.69 3.11 -20.58
N VAL A 19 -11.55 3.75 -20.90
CA VAL A 19 -10.27 3.46 -20.25
C VAL A 19 -10.34 3.76 -18.75
N LEU A 20 -10.91 4.89 -18.37
CA LEU A 20 -11.10 5.27 -16.97
C LEU A 20 -12.01 4.26 -16.25
N PHE A 21 -13.10 3.82 -16.89
CA PHE A 21 -14.00 2.83 -16.33
C PHE A 21 -13.30 1.48 -16.09
N ILE A 22 -12.54 0.99 -17.08
CA ILE A 22 -11.75 -0.24 -16.94
C ILE A 22 -10.74 -0.10 -15.80
N PHE A 23 -10.06 1.04 -15.70
CA PHE A 23 -9.10 1.31 -14.63
C PHE A 23 -9.77 1.29 -13.24
N VAL A 24 -10.90 1.99 -13.08
CA VAL A 24 -11.66 2.01 -11.81
C VAL A 24 -12.16 0.62 -11.44
N LEU A 25 -12.70 -0.14 -12.40
CA LEU A 25 -13.19 -1.49 -12.18
C LEU A 25 -12.05 -2.44 -11.78
N SER A 26 -10.91 -2.36 -12.46
CA SER A 26 -9.71 -3.13 -12.12
C SER A 26 -9.21 -2.81 -10.70
N GLY A 27 -9.17 -1.53 -10.34
CA GLY A 27 -8.83 -1.09 -8.98
C GLY A 27 -9.81 -1.60 -7.92
N ALA A 28 -11.11 -1.58 -8.19
CA ALA A 28 -12.14 -2.10 -7.29
C ALA A 28 -12.02 -3.61 -7.06
N ILE A 29 -11.75 -4.38 -8.13
CA ILE A 29 -11.51 -5.82 -8.04
C ILE A 29 -10.26 -6.11 -7.20
N PHE A 30 -9.17 -5.38 -7.45
CA PHE A 30 -7.93 -5.51 -6.69
C PHE A 30 -8.14 -5.22 -5.20
N LEU A 31 -8.83 -4.13 -4.86
CA LEU A 31 -9.15 -3.78 -3.47
C LEU A 31 -10.03 -4.84 -2.80
N THR A 32 -10.93 -5.47 -3.55
CA THR A 32 -11.75 -6.58 -3.04
C THR A 32 -10.89 -7.78 -2.67
N PHE A 33 -9.98 -8.21 -3.55
CA PHE A 33 -9.04 -9.30 -3.27
C PHE A 33 -8.10 -8.99 -2.10
N LEU A 34 -7.62 -7.75 -2.03
CA LEU A 34 -6.81 -7.28 -0.91
C LEU A 34 -7.60 -7.32 0.40
N GLY A 35 -8.86 -6.90 0.39
CA GLY A 35 -9.79 -7.05 1.52
C GLY A 35 -9.98 -8.50 1.95
N PHE A 36 -10.15 -9.43 1.01
CA PHE A 36 -10.22 -10.87 1.32
C PHE A 36 -8.93 -11.40 1.96
N GLY A 37 -7.77 -11.03 1.42
CA GLY A 37 -6.48 -11.43 1.98
C GLY A 37 -6.30 -10.94 3.41
N LEU A 38 -6.70 -9.69 3.69
CA LEU A 38 -6.61 -9.08 5.02
C LEU A 38 -7.66 -9.61 5.99
N TYR A 39 -8.85 -9.96 5.51
CA TYR A 39 -9.83 -10.70 6.29
C TYR A 39 -9.32 -12.09 6.69
N GLY A 40 -8.67 -12.81 5.76
CA GLY A 40 -7.99 -14.05 6.08
C GLY A 40 -6.89 -13.86 7.13
N LEU A 41 -6.07 -12.83 6.96
CA LEU A 41 -5.01 -12.48 7.90
C LEU A 41 -5.57 -12.16 9.30
N SER A 42 -6.66 -11.40 9.40
CA SER A 42 -7.27 -11.08 10.70
C SER A 42 -7.77 -12.33 11.43
N ARG A 43 -8.34 -13.31 10.71
CA ARG A 43 -8.73 -14.60 11.30
C ARG A 43 -7.54 -15.40 11.80
N ILE A 44 -6.44 -15.42 11.05
CA ILE A 44 -5.19 -16.06 11.48
C ILE A 44 -4.67 -15.39 12.76
N LEU A 45 -4.65 -14.05 12.78
CA LEU A 45 -4.20 -13.29 13.95
C LEU A 45 -5.04 -13.57 15.19
N ILE A 46 -6.36 -13.58 15.06
CA ILE A 46 -7.27 -13.92 16.17
C ILE A 46 -7.04 -15.36 16.64
N TYR A 47 -6.93 -16.31 15.70
CA TYR A 47 -6.74 -17.73 16.01
C TYR A 47 -5.48 -17.98 16.85
N PHE A 48 -4.37 -17.33 16.50
CA PHE A 48 -3.11 -17.44 17.23
C PHE A 48 -2.98 -16.47 18.41
N ARG A 49 -4.03 -15.70 18.74
CA ARG A 49 -4.01 -14.65 19.78
C ARG A 49 -2.90 -13.61 19.56
N LEU A 50 -2.63 -13.30 18.30
CA LEU A 50 -1.63 -12.31 17.87
C LEU A 50 -2.22 -10.92 17.63
N GLY A 51 -3.55 -10.81 17.64
CA GLY A 51 -4.23 -9.53 17.58
C GLY A 51 -5.71 -9.63 17.88
N ASP A 52 -6.24 -8.56 18.46
CA ASP A 52 -7.63 -8.41 18.86
C ASP A 52 -8.32 -7.34 17.99
N PHE A 53 -9.49 -7.70 17.47
CA PHE A 53 -10.34 -6.85 16.63
C PHE A 53 -11.70 -6.72 17.31
N THR A 54 -11.85 -5.68 18.14
CA THR A 54 -13.00 -5.55 19.06
C THR A 54 -14.11 -4.64 18.51
N TYR A 55 -13.90 -4.00 17.36
CA TYR A 55 -14.93 -3.17 16.73
C TYR A 55 -16.03 -4.06 16.16
N ASN A 56 -17.21 -3.99 16.76
CA ASN A 56 -18.36 -4.81 16.40
C ASN A 56 -19.63 -3.96 16.37
N ARG A 57 -19.84 -3.26 15.25
CA ARG A 57 -21.02 -2.46 14.94
C ARG A 57 -21.74 -3.08 13.73
N SER A 58 -22.49 -2.27 12.97
CA SER A 58 -23.15 -2.76 11.76
C SER A 58 -22.12 -3.25 10.73
N MET A 59 -22.58 -4.01 9.73
CA MET A 59 -21.71 -4.46 8.64
C MET A 59 -21.00 -3.29 7.95
N TYR A 60 -21.72 -2.18 7.70
CA TYR A 60 -21.17 -1.00 7.04
C TYR A 60 -20.16 -0.28 7.92
N ASP A 61 -20.44 -0.13 9.20
CA ASP A 61 -19.51 0.50 10.14
C ASP A 61 -18.22 -0.31 10.24
N ASN A 62 -18.33 -1.63 10.36
CA ASN A 62 -17.16 -2.52 10.43
C ASN A 62 -16.35 -2.45 9.13
N LEU A 63 -17.02 -2.47 7.98
CA LEU A 63 -16.38 -2.35 6.68
C LEU A 63 -15.62 -1.03 6.55
N LEU A 64 -16.22 0.08 6.99
CA LEU A 64 -15.57 1.39 6.97
C LEU A 64 -14.39 1.44 7.92
N TYR A 65 -14.54 0.98 9.16
CA TYR A 65 -13.49 1.06 10.18
C TYR A 65 -12.27 0.18 9.84
N TYR A 66 -12.50 -1.10 9.50
CA TYR A 66 -11.41 -1.99 9.10
C TYR A 66 -10.88 -1.66 7.70
N GLY A 67 -11.74 -1.23 6.78
CA GLY A 67 -11.32 -0.77 5.45
C GLY A 67 -10.43 0.47 5.51
N SER A 68 -10.78 1.46 6.34
CA SER A 68 -9.99 2.66 6.51
C SER A 68 -8.65 2.37 7.19
N TYR A 69 -8.59 1.41 8.14
CA TYR A 69 -7.34 0.91 8.72
C TYR A 69 -6.37 0.43 7.64
N ILE A 70 -6.87 -0.38 6.71
CA ILE A 70 -6.07 -0.98 5.63
C ILE A 70 -5.57 0.12 4.69
N ILE A 71 -6.46 0.99 4.23
CA ILE A 71 -6.14 2.07 3.30
C ILE A 71 -5.12 3.02 3.93
N PHE A 72 -5.34 3.42 5.18
CA PHE A 72 -4.45 4.33 5.87
C PHE A 72 -3.07 3.70 6.12
N GLY A 73 -3.07 2.42 6.51
CA GLY A 73 -1.84 1.64 6.64
C GLY A 73 -1.02 1.58 5.35
N TYR A 74 -1.68 1.34 4.22
CA TYR A 74 -1.04 1.38 2.90
C TYR A 74 -0.42 2.75 2.60
N PHE A 75 -1.14 3.84 2.85
CA PHE A 75 -0.62 5.20 2.63
C PHE A 75 0.59 5.52 3.50
N ILE A 76 0.63 5.06 4.76
CA ILE A 76 1.80 5.26 5.63
C ILE A 76 3.02 4.56 5.06
N ILE A 77 2.90 3.28 4.68
CA ILE A 77 4.01 2.51 4.11
C ILE A 77 4.49 3.16 2.81
N PHE A 78 3.56 3.54 1.93
CA PHE A 78 3.88 4.21 0.67
C PHE A 78 4.56 5.57 0.88
N ALA A 79 4.09 6.38 1.83
CA ALA A 79 4.68 7.68 2.14
C ALA A 79 6.11 7.53 2.68
N VAL A 80 6.36 6.56 3.57
CA VAL A 80 7.70 6.26 4.07
C VAL A 80 8.60 5.81 2.95
N GLU A 81 8.14 4.90 2.09
CA GLU A 81 8.91 4.44 0.94
C GLU A 81 9.29 5.60 0.01
N HIS A 82 8.32 6.45 -0.34
CA HIS A 82 8.56 7.60 -1.19
C HIS A 82 9.58 8.58 -0.57
N LEU A 83 9.49 8.81 0.74
CA LEU A 83 10.43 9.66 1.49
C LEU A 83 11.83 9.04 1.52
N MET A 84 11.94 7.73 1.74
CA MET A 84 13.21 7.02 1.73
C MET A 84 13.88 7.04 0.35
N ASP A 85 13.10 6.83 -0.72
CA ASP A 85 13.58 6.96 -2.10
C ASP A 85 14.05 8.38 -2.43
N TYR A 86 13.35 9.39 -1.90
CA TYR A 86 13.78 10.78 -2.03
C TYR A 86 15.12 11.03 -1.34
N PHE A 87 15.29 10.57 -0.09
CA PHE A 87 16.57 10.69 0.62
C PHE A 87 17.72 9.95 -0.08
N ARG A 88 17.45 8.76 -0.63
CA ARG A 88 18.43 8.00 -1.42
C ARG A 88 18.91 8.79 -2.64
N LYS A 89 18.01 9.50 -3.33
CA LYS A 89 18.36 10.36 -4.48
C LYS A 89 19.15 11.60 -4.07
N MET A 90 18.86 12.16 -2.89
CA MET A 90 19.58 13.34 -2.37
C MET A 90 20.98 13.01 -1.81
N LEU A 91 21.16 11.81 -1.26
CA LEU A 91 22.40 11.38 -0.60
C LEU A 91 22.95 10.10 -1.23
N PRO A 92 23.29 10.10 -2.53
CA PRO A 92 23.66 8.89 -3.27
C PRO A 92 24.94 8.22 -2.75
N GLU A 93 25.86 9.00 -2.16
CA GLU A 93 27.15 8.51 -1.63
C GLU A 93 27.08 7.99 -0.19
N ASN A 94 25.94 8.14 0.48
CA ASN A 94 25.83 7.75 1.88
C ASN A 94 25.57 6.23 2.02
N ALA A 95 26.43 5.55 2.80
CA ALA A 95 26.37 4.11 3.03
C ALA A 95 25.03 3.62 3.64
N TYR A 96 24.31 4.48 4.35
CA TYR A 96 23.00 4.14 4.92
C TYR A 96 21.89 4.03 3.86
N PHE A 97 22.05 4.65 2.69
CA PHE A 97 21.05 4.64 1.62
C PHE A 97 21.41 3.69 0.46
N ARG A 98 22.23 2.67 0.72
CA ARG A 98 22.67 1.68 -0.29
C ARG A 98 22.36 0.25 0.14
N GLY A 99 21.70 -0.52 -0.73
CA GLY A 99 21.52 -1.97 -0.57
C GLY A 99 20.75 -2.35 0.70
N ALA A 100 21.26 -3.35 1.43
CA ALA A 100 20.56 -3.94 2.58
C ALA A 100 20.30 -2.95 3.73
N THR A 101 21.20 -1.99 3.98
CA THR A 101 21.02 -0.99 5.05
C THR A 101 19.84 -0.06 4.75
N PHE A 102 19.70 0.37 3.49
CA PHE A 102 18.56 1.15 3.04
C PHE A 102 17.24 0.41 3.26
N HIS A 103 17.20 -0.86 2.89
CA HIS A 103 16.03 -1.71 3.06
C HIS A 103 15.67 -1.88 4.54
N LEU A 104 16.66 -2.13 5.39
CA LEU A 104 16.47 -2.31 6.84
C LEU A 104 15.98 -1.02 7.51
N ILE A 105 16.55 0.13 7.16
CA ILE A 105 16.10 1.43 7.67
C ILE A 105 14.67 1.71 7.22
N SER A 106 14.39 1.57 5.92
CA SER A 106 13.05 1.82 5.35
C SER A 106 11.99 0.95 6.03
N TYR A 107 12.29 -0.34 6.19
CA TYR A 107 11.44 -1.29 6.89
C TYR A 107 11.22 -0.92 8.36
N THR A 108 12.29 -0.56 9.08
CA THR A 108 12.21 -0.18 10.50
C THR A 108 11.35 1.07 10.67
N VAL A 109 11.61 2.11 9.88
CA VAL A 109 10.85 3.37 9.90
C VAL A 109 9.38 3.13 9.54
N ALA A 110 9.12 2.34 8.49
CA ALA A 110 7.76 2.02 8.08
C ALA A 110 6.99 1.27 9.18
N THR A 111 7.62 0.26 9.79
CA THR A 111 7.01 -0.54 10.86
C THR A 111 6.72 0.31 12.10
N THR A 112 7.69 1.14 12.52
CA THR A 112 7.53 2.03 13.68
C THR A 112 6.43 3.06 13.44
N LEU A 113 6.44 3.75 12.31
CA LEU A 113 5.42 4.75 11.99
C LEU A 113 4.05 4.11 11.80
N PHE A 114 3.97 2.97 11.12
CA PHE A 114 2.72 2.21 11.00
C PHE A 114 2.17 1.89 12.38
N TYR A 115 2.97 1.29 13.26
CA TYR A 115 2.51 0.90 14.59
C TYR A 115 1.93 2.07 15.37
N PHE A 116 2.69 3.17 15.50
CA PHE A 116 2.25 4.30 16.30
C PHE A 116 1.07 5.04 15.68
N ILE A 117 1.13 5.36 14.38
CA ILE A 117 0.07 6.13 13.73
C ILE A 117 -1.23 5.31 13.72
N ILE A 118 -1.16 4.02 13.44
CA ILE A 118 -2.35 3.17 13.37
C ILE A 118 -2.96 2.96 14.76
N HIS A 119 -2.17 2.58 15.77
CA HIS A 119 -2.73 2.35 17.11
C HIS A 119 -3.26 3.62 17.78
N LEU A 120 -2.74 4.80 17.40
CA LEU A 120 -3.31 6.07 17.87
C LEU A 120 -4.69 6.36 17.26
N ASN A 121 -4.96 5.92 16.03
CA ASN A 121 -6.21 6.21 15.33
C ASN A 121 -7.25 5.07 15.41
N TYR A 122 -6.81 3.84 15.68
CA TYR A 122 -7.64 2.63 15.64
C TYR A 122 -7.64 1.88 16.97
N VAL A 123 -8.28 2.45 17.99
CA VAL A 123 -8.30 1.93 19.38
C VAL A 123 -8.86 0.49 19.49
N TYR A 124 -9.74 0.08 18.58
CA TYR A 124 -10.35 -1.25 18.61
C TYR A 124 -9.53 -2.35 17.93
N ILE A 125 -8.35 -2.01 17.40
CA ILE A 125 -7.42 -2.96 16.79
C ILE A 125 -6.18 -2.97 17.67
N ASN A 126 -5.89 -4.11 18.27
CA ASN A 126 -4.69 -4.30 19.06
C ASN A 126 -3.86 -5.40 18.42
N ILE A 127 -2.70 -5.04 17.89
CA ILE A 127 -1.74 -5.98 17.31
C ILE A 127 -0.38 -5.63 17.88
N ASP A 128 0.30 -6.60 18.47
CA ASP A 128 1.62 -6.37 19.04
C ASP A 128 2.61 -5.87 17.98
N PHE A 129 3.54 -5.01 18.41
CA PHE A 129 4.56 -4.44 17.53
C PHE A 129 5.34 -5.51 16.77
N TRP A 130 5.73 -6.59 17.46
CA TRP A 130 6.50 -7.68 16.85
C TRP A 130 5.69 -8.43 15.77
N VAL A 131 4.37 -8.52 15.91
CA VAL A 131 3.50 -9.16 14.92
C VAL A 131 3.42 -8.29 13.67
N ILE A 132 3.25 -6.98 13.83
CA ILE A 132 3.28 -6.03 12.71
C ILE A 132 4.63 -6.05 12.01
N MET A 133 5.71 -6.11 12.78
CA MET A 133 7.07 -6.27 12.27
C MET A 133 7.17 -7.52 11.37
N VAL A 134 6.70 -8.68 11.84
CA VAL A 134 6.70 -9.92 11.03
C VAL A 134 5.85 -9.78 9.76
N ILE A 135 4.66 -9.21 9.85
CA ILE A 135 3.76 -9.04 8.69
C ILE A 135 4.39 -8.09 7.65
N ILE A 136 4.82 -6.91 8.06
CA ILE A 136 5.43 -5.92 7.17
C ILE A 136 6.73 -6.49 6.60
N GLY A 137 7.52 -7.21 7.41
CA GLY A 137 8.76 -7.84 6.98
C GLY A 137 8.53 -8.87 5.89
N PHE A 138 7.50 -9.72 6.06
CA PHE A 138 7.09 -10.68 5.03
C PHE A 138 6.63 -9.97 3.75
N LEU A 139 5.76 -8.95 3.86
CA LEU A 139 5.31 -8.18 2.71
C LEU A 139 6.47 -7.49 1.98
N TYR A 140 7.46 -7.01 2.74
CA TYR A 140 8.66 -6.38 2.20
C TYR A 140 9.53 -7.37 1.42
N VAL A 141 9.73 -8.58 1.94
CA VAL A 141 10.43 -9.67 1.23
C VAL A 141 9.69 -10.04 -0.05
N CYS A 142 8.36 -10.18 0.01
CA CYS A 142 7.55 -10.42 -1.19
C CYS A 142 7.74 -9.31 -2.22
N LYS A 143 7.74 -8.04 -1.79
CA LYS A 143 7.98 -6.91 -2.68
C LYS A 143 9.36 -7.00 -3.35
N LEU A 144 10.42 -7.28 -2.60
CA LEU A 144 11.77 -7.41 -3.17
C LEU A 144 11.85 -8.52 -4.24
N GLN A 145 11.12 -9.61 -4.02
CA GLN A 145 11.12 -10.76 -4.93
C GLN A 145 10.26 -10.53 -6.18
N PHE A 146 9.06 -9.95 -6.03
CA PHE A 146 8.11 -9.78 -7.14
C PHE A 146 8.30 -8.46 -7.90
N TYR A 147 8.83 -7.44 -7.24
CA TYR A 147 9.06 -6.10 -7.79
C TYR A 147 10.53 -5.70 -7.54
N PRO A 148 11.49 -6.40 -8.19
CA PRO A 148 12.89 -6.01 -8.10
C PRO A 148 13.05 -4.56 -8.57
N GLU A 149 14.01 -3.84 -7.98
CA GLU A 149 14.28 -2.44 -8.33
C GLU A 149 14.30 -2.30 -9.86
N SER A 150 13.47 -1.41 -10.38
CA SER A 150 13.45 -1.12 -11.81
C SER A 150 14.86 -0.71 -12.22
N LYS A 151 15.54 -1.55 -13.00
CA LYS A 151 16.79 -1.14 -13.65
C LYS A 151 16.50 0.15 -14.40
N ASN A 152 17.32 1.16 -14.19
CA ASN A 152 17.23 2.38 -15.00
C ASN A 152 17.47 1.99 -16.46
N LEU A 153 16.40 1.89 -17.25
CA LEU A 153 16.46 1.55 -18.67
C LEU A 153 17.07 2.68 -19.50
N ASN A 154 17.22 3.87 -18.91
CA ASN A 154 17.84 5.01 -19.57
C ASN A 154 19.37 4.84 -19.57
N ASN A 155 19.87 3.93 -20.39
CA ASN A 155 21.30 3.71 -20.66
C ASN A 155 21.89 4.81 -21.58
N ARG A 156 21.53 6.08 -21.38
CA ARG A 156 22.26 7.18 -22.02
C ARG A 156 23.51 7.46 -21.18
N LYS A 157 24.57 6.67 -21.43
CA LYS A 157 25.94 7.20 -21.39
C LYS A 157 26.12 8.17 -22.56
#